data_AF-A0A921NU32-F1
#
_entry.id   AF-A0A921NU32-F1
#
_cell.length_a   1.000
_cell.length_b   1.000
_cell.length_c   1.000
_cell.angle_alpha   90.00
_cell.angle_beta   90.00
_cell.angle_gamma   90.00
#
_symmetry.space_group_name_H-M   'P 1'
#
loop_
_entity.id
_entity.type
_entity.pdbx_description
1 polymer ?
#
loop_
_entity_poly.entity_id
_entity_poly.type
_entity_poly.pdbx_seq_one_letter_code
_entity_poly.pdbx_strand_id
1 'polypeptide(L)'
;MTMSAIPPPDETPEGPGQDAASQSGQVHGHDPEPVPSGDASAGDPPVAGHAGAEAGAQTPIDAAHALMEAAPEDDAARLRFYARLADAELFVLLRAESEGERIDPEIFDTAEGRLVPVFDLEERLGAFTGAPAPYAALSGRAAAMMLEGQGLGIALNPGVAPSAMVLPAQAIDWLAETLREAPAERLARARALSAPGGLPQILLQALDTKLAGAGGLAQIAYLCGVTYETGAVGHLLAFVGAAPEAEAALARAVREALVFSGLDAGEIDVGFFAPSDPVAARLARTGLRFDLPKAHLRTEKRDGERTGPGMDPQKPPRLR
;
A
#
# COMPACT_ATOMS: atom_id res chain seq x y z
N MET A 1 28.61 -0.51 -18.62
CA MET A 1 27.97 -0.53 -19.95
C MET A 1 26.75 -1.41 -19.80
N THR A 2 25.51 -0.93 -19.78
CA THR A 2 24.91 0.28 -20.35
C THR A 2 23.66 0.63 -19.52
N MET A 3 23.43 1.93 -19.26
CA MET A 3 22.24 2.46 -18.59
C MET A 3 21.03 2.51 -19.53
N SER A 4 19.81 2.34 -19.01
CA SER A 4 18.56 3.00 -19.44
C SER A 4 17.41 2.56 -18.55
N ALA A 5 16.37 3.34 -18.25
CA ALA A 5 16.10 4.77 -18.21
C ALA A 5 14.63 4.88 -17.75
N ILE A 6 14.33 5.89 -16.96
CA ILE A 6 13.00 6.34 -16.53
C ILE A 6 12.14 6.71 -17.76
N PRO A 7 10.84 6.36 -17.85
CA PRO A 7 9.96 6.90 -18.90
C PRO A 7 9.47 8.34 -18.59
N PRO A 8 9.25 9.20 -19.61
CA PRO A 8 9.05 10.66 -19.50
C PRO A 8 7.61 11.10 -19.14
N PRO A 9 7.40 12.40 -18.82
CA PRO A 9 6.11 12.98 -18.50
C PRO A 9 5.24 13.27 -19.74
N ASP A 10 3.95 13.42 -19.47
CA ASP A 10 2.82 13.71 -20.37
C ASP A 10 3.10 14.87 -21.35
N GLU A 11 3.03 14.62 -22.66
CA GLU A 11 3.05 15.67 -23.69
C GLU A 11 1.62 16.22 -23.87
N THR A 12 1.41 17.46 -23.41
CA THR A 12 0.29 18.30 -23.84
C THR A 12 0.57 18.80 -25.27
N PRO A 13 -0.38 18.72 -26.21
CA PRO A 13 -0.16 19.29 -27.53
C PRO A 13 -0.56 20.78 -27.56
N GLU A 14 0.44 21.66 -27.53
CA GLU A 14 0.33 23.00 -28.10
C GLU A 14 0.34 22.90 -29.64
N GLY A 15 -0.66 23.52 -30.28
CA GLY A 15 -0.79 23.52 -31.75
C GLY A 15 0.15 24.51 -32.46
N PRO A 16 0.10 24.55 -33.81
CA PRO A 16 0.52 25.72 -34.55
C PRO A 16 -0.61 26.30 -35.41
N GLY A 17 -0.65 27.64 -35.47
CA GLY A 17 -1.49 28.39 -36.37
C GLY A 17 -0.86 28.65 -37.75
N GLN A 18 -1.73 29.17 -38.64
CA GLN A 18 -1.51 29.84 -39.94
C GLN A 18 -1.12 28.90 -41.11
N ASP A 19 -1.69 28.96 -42.32
CA ASP A 19 -2.33 30.06 -43.04
C ASP A 19 -3.19 29.60 -44.24
N ALA A 20 -4.09 30.51 -44.67
CA ALA A 20 -4.65 30.73 -46.02
C ALA A 20 -5.66 29.73 -46.65
N ALA A 21 -6.91 30.18 -46.85
CA ALA A 21 -7.44 30.50 -48.18
C ALA A 21 -8.88 31.08 -48.12
N SER A 22 -9.04 32.20 -48.82
CA SER A 22 -10.26 32.93 -49.13
C SER A 22 -11.34 32.07 -49.81
N GLN A 23 -12.61 32.25 -49.41
CA GLN A 23 -13.72 32.52 -50.33
C GLN A 23 -15.02 32.90 -49.60
N SER A 24 -15.39 34.18 -49.77
CA SER A 24 -16.72 34.72 -50.09
C SER A 24 -17.99 33.98 -49.65
N GLY A 25 -18.78 34.66 -48.82
CA GLY A 25 -20.19 34.34 -48.57
C GLY A 25 -20.85 35.31 -47.60
N GLN A 26 -21.19 36.52 -48.06
CA GLN A 26 -22.14 37.43 -47.40
C GLN A 26 -23.52 36.75 -47.34
N VAL A 27 -24.27 36.85 -46.22
CA VAL A 27 -25.64 37.42 -46.12
C VAL A 27 -25.97 37.73 -44.64
N HIS A 28 -26.68 38.85 -44.44
CA HIS A 28 -27.37 39.46 -43.26
C HIS A 28 -27.60 38.59 -42.00
N GLY A 29 -27.58 39.10 -40.76
CA GLY A 29 -27.93 40.44 -40.27
C GLY A 29 -29.31 40.42 -39.59
N HIS A 30 -29.37 40.15 -38.28
CA HIS A 30 -30.44 40.64 -37.40
C HIS A 30 -30.07 40.51 -35.91
N ASP A 31 -30.05 41.64 -35.21
CA ASP A 31 -30.08 41.76 -33.76
C ASP A 31 -31.53 41.63 -33.24
N PRO A 32 -31.78 41.52 -31.93
CA PRO A 32 -32.88 40.74 -31.36
C PRO A 32 -34.05 41.59 -30.88
N GLU A 33 -35.24 40.97 -30.76
CA GLU A 33 -36.32 41.43 -29.89
C GLU A 33 -36.83 40.30 -28.98
N PRO A 34 -37.39 40.62 -27.79
CA PRO A 34 -37.56 39.69 -26.67
C PRO A 34 -39.01 39.24 -26.41
N VAL A 35 -39.15 38.39 -25.37
CA VAL A 35 -40.33 37.95 -24.57
C VAL A 35 -41.33 36.94 -25.21
N PRO A 36 -42.06 36.08 -24.44
CA PRO A 36 -42.03 35.83 -22.98
C PRO A 36 -42.07 34.34 -22.53
N SER A 37 -41.67 34.15 -21.25
CA SER A 37 -42.21 33.24 -20.23
C SER A 37 -42.76 31.86 -20.64
N GLY A 38 -42.00 30.81 -20.29
CA GLY A 38 -42.48 29.44 -20.21
C GLY A 38 -41.79 28.71 -19.05
N ASP A 39 -42.55 28.52 -17.98
CA ASP A 39 -42.20 27.81 -16.75
C ASP A 39 -41.96 26.31 -17.04
N ALA A 40 -40.76 25.82 -16.75
CA ALA A 40 -40.47 24.39 -16.65
C ALA A 40 -39.21 24.16 -15.79
N SER A 41 -39.47 24.02 -14.49
CA SER A 41 -38.66 23.32 -13.49
C SER A 41 -37.75 22.21 -14.08
N ALA A 42 -36.46 22.49 -14.20
CA ALA A 42 -35.40 21.49 -14.31
C ALA A 42 -34.45 21.73 -13.15
N GLY A 43 -34.44 20.79 -12.19
CA GLY A 43 -33.71 20.92 -10.95
C GLY A 43 -32.21 21.04 -11.19
N ASP A 44 -31.61 22.04 -10.55
CA ASP A 44 -30.17 22.07 -10.33
C ASP A 44 -29.73 20.76 -9.64
N PRO A 45 -28.59 20.18 -10.04
CA PRO A 45 -27.98 19.12 -9.26
C PRO A 45 -27.67 19.67 -7.86
N PRO A 46 -27.89 18.90 -6.78
CA PRO A 46 -27.60 19.40 -5.45
C PRO A 46 -26.09 19.65 -5.36
N VAL A 47 -25.73 20.93 -5.23
CA VAL A 47 -24.42 21.35 -4.73
C VAL A 47 -24.34 20.79 -3.31
N ALA A 48 -23.74 19.61 -3.17
CA ALA A 48 -23.42 19.03 -1.88
C ALA A 48 -22.43 19.97 -1.21
N GLY A 49 -22.94 20.70 -0.21
CA GLY A 49 -22.16 21.57 0.64
C GLY A 49 -21.02 20.79 1.28
N HIS A 50 -19.90 21.49 1.46
CA HIS A 50 -18.76 21.06 2.27
C HIS A 50 -19.17 21.02 3.76
N ALA A 51 -20.13 20.17 4.10
CA ALA A 51 -20.45 19.82 5.46
C ALA A 51 -19.39 18.83 5.93
N GLY A 52 -18.60 19.26 6.92
CA GLY A 52 -17.34 18.64 7.31
C GLY A 52 -17.43 17.12 7.42
N ALA A 53 -16.50 16.45 6.75
CA ALA A 53 -16.11 15.11 7.11
C ALA A 53 -15.80 15.12 8.61
N GLU A 54 -16.68 14.54 9.42
CA GLU A 54 -16.35 14.16 10.78
C GLU A 54 -15.04 13.38 10.67
N ALA A 55 -14.00 13.83 11.38
CA ALA A 55 -12.68 13.24 11.33
C ALA A 55 -12.76 11.81 11.86
N GLY A 56 -13.11 10.87 10.98
CA GLY A 56 -12.87 9.45 11.18
C GLY A 56 -11.40 9.25 11.53
N ALA A 57 -11.10 8.19 12.28
CA ALA A 57 -9.75 7.90 12.74
C ALA A 57 -8.78 7.94 11.55
N GLN A 58 -7.79 8.85 11.60
CA GLN A 58 -6.77 8.97 10.57
C GLN A 58 -6.03 7.64 10.44
N THR A 59 -6.05 7.07 9.24
CA THR A 59 -5.39 5.79 8.99
C THR A 59 -3.93 6.01 8.61
N PRO A 60 -3.08 4.98 8.76
CA PRO A 60 -1.73 5.03 8.21
C PRO A 60 -1.67 5.25 6.69
N ILE A 61 -2.70 4.85 5.93
CA ILE A 61 -2.80 5.14 4.49
C ILE A 61 -3.05 6.63 4.28
N ASP A 62 -3.93 7.26 5.07
CA ASP A 62 -4.16 8.71 5.00
C ASP A 62 -2.87 9.51 5.25
N ALA A 63 -2.09 9.10 6.24
CA ALA A 63 -0.82 9.75 6.56
C ALA A 63 0.20 9.60 5.41
N ALA A 64 0.32 8.40 4.83
CA ALA A 64 1.22 8.17 3.70
C ALA A 64 0.78 8.93 2.45
N HIS A 65 -0.53 8.97 2.17
CA HIS A 65 -1.12 9.72 1.08
C HIS A 65 -0.86 11.23 1.23
N ALA A 66 -1.09 11.79 2.42
CA ALA A 66 -0.84 13.21 2.67
C ALA A 66 0.62 13.62 2.45
N LEU A 67 1.58 12.75 2.81
CA LEU A 67 3.00 13.00 2.56
C LEU A 67 3.35 12.92 1.07
N MET A 68 2.74 12.00 0.34
CA MET A 68 2.91 11.86 -1.12
C MET A 68 2.35 13.09 -1.85
N GLU A 69 1.13 13.52 -1.52
CA GLU A 69 0.49 14.70 -2.10
C GLU A 69 1.25 16.00 -1.79
N ALA A 70 1.84 16.11 -0.59
CA ALA A 70 2.63 17.28 -0.21
C ALA A 70 3.96 17.40 -0.98
N ALA A 71 4.43 16.31 -1.59
CA ALA A 71 5.68 16.28 -2.36
C ALA A 71 5.55 15.40 -3.63
N PRO A 72 4.81 15.87 -4.67
CA PRO A 72 4.52 15.06 -5.86
C PRO A 72 5.76 14.61 -6.65
N GLU A 73 6.83 15.39 -6.58
CA GLU A 73 8.12 15.12 -7.23
C GLU A 73 9.04 14.20 -6.38
N ASP A 74 8.65 13.86 -5.14
CA ASP A 74 9.39 12.92 -4.30
C ASP A 74 8.95 11.49 -4.63
N ASP A 75 9.67 10.86 -5.57
CA ASP A 75 9.46 9.45 -5.94
C ASP A 75 9.53 8.51 -4.72
N ALA A 76 10.34 8.83 -3.72
CA ALA A 76 10.43 8.06 -2.48
C ALA A 76 9.16 8.22 -1.62
N ALA A 77 8.47 9.36 -1.64
CA ALA A 77 7.16 9.50 -1.00
C ALA A 77 6.10 8.63 -1.67
N ARG A 78 6.10 8.60 -3.01
CA ARG A 78 5.21 7.74 -3.79
C ARG A 78 5.47 6.25 -3.49
N LEU A 79 6.72 5.83 -3.45
CA LEU A 79 7.07 4.44 -3.09
C LEU A 79 6.67 4.07 -1.65
N ARG A 80 6.82 4.99 -0.68
CA ARG A 80 6.34 4.77 0.70
C ARG A 80 4.82 4.55 0.76
N PHE A 81 4.05 5.27 -0.05
CA PHE A 81 2.61 5.06 -0.16
C PHE A 81 2.28 3.66 -0.67
N TYR A 82 2.91 3.19 -1.74
CA TYR A 82 2.71 1.83 -2.26
C TYR A 82 3.11 0.73 -1.26
N ALA A 83 4.21 0.92 -0.52
CA ALA A 83 4.60 0.02 0.56
C ALA A 83 3.49 -0.06 1.62
N ARG A 84 2.94 1.09 2.00
CA ARG A 84 1.89 1.17 3.02
C ARG A 84 0.58 0.55 2.54
N LEU A 85 0.22 0.76 1.27
CA LEU A 85 -0.94 0.14 0.65
C LEU A 85 -0.81 -1.38 0.64
N ALA A 86 0.35 -1.92 0.23
CA ALA A 86 0.60 -3.36 0.16
C ALA A 86 0.46 -4.08 1.51
N ASP A 87 0.91 -3.42 2.60
CA ASP A 87 0.88 -3.96 3.96
C ASP A 87 -0.45 -3.72 4.70
N ALA A 88 -1.34 -2.88 4.16
CA ALA A 88 -2.62 -2.59 4.79
C ALA A 88 -3.62 -3.74 4.63
N GLU A 89 -4.49 -3.91 5.62
CA GLU A 89 -5.73 -4.66 5.45
C GLU A 89 -6.73 -3.76 4.72
N LEU A 90 -7.32 -4.29 3.67
CA LEU A 90 -8.19 -3.59 2.73
C LEU A 90 -9.50 -4.36 2.57
N PHE A 91 -10.58 -3.61 2.44
CA PHE A 91 -11.94 -4.10 2.27
C PHE A 91 -12.36 -3.88 0.82
N VAL A 92 -12.34 -4.96 0.04
CA VAL A 92 -12.71 -4.96 -1.38
C VAL A 92 -14.21 -5.17 -1.51
N LEU A 93 -14.92 -4.22 -2.12
CA LEU A 93 -16.37 -4.33 -2.31
C LEU A 93 -16.70 -5.47 -3.28
N LEU A 94 -17.68 -6.31 -2.94
CA LEU A 94 -18.13 -7.43 -3.75
C LEU A 94 -19.55 -7.20 -4.28
N ARG A 95 -19.86 -7.85 -5.42
CA ARG A 95 -21.24 -7.92 -5.96
C ARG A 95 -22.17 -8.75 -5.08
N ALA A 96 -21.62 -9.81 -4.49
CA ALA A 96 -22.34 -10.77 -3.67
C ALA A 96 -21.41 -11.37 -2.61
N GLU A 97 -22.00 -12.02 -1.61
CA GLU A 97 -21.26 -12.80 -0.61
C GLU A 97 -20.31 -13.81 -1.28
N SER A 98 -19.13 -14.02 -0.69
CA SER A 98 -18.14 -14.95 -1.22
C SER A 98 -18.65 -16.39 -1.17
N GLU A 99 -18.44 -17.14 -2.25
CA GLU A 99 -18.73 -18.58 -2.30
C GLU A 99 -17.43 -19.39 -2.17
N GLY A 100 -17.13 -19.83 -0.94
CA GLY A 100 -15.87 -20.50 -0.65
C GLY A 100 -14.68 -19.56 -0.87
N GLU A 101 -13.74 -19.95 -1.74
CA GLU A 101 -12.58 -19.12 -2.11
C GLU A 101 -12.84 -18.20 -3.31
N ARG A 102 -14.04 -18.25 -3.91
CA ARG A 102 -14.40 -17.38 -5.04
C ARG A 102 -14.99 -16.07 -4.51
N ILE A 103 -14.32 -14.98 -4.87
CA ILE A 103 -14.80 -13.61 -4.69
C ILE A 103 -15.14 -12.99 -6.04
N ASP A 104 -16.19 -12.16 -6.06
CA ASP A 104 -16.65 -11.44 -7.25
C ASP A 104 -16.66 -9.93 -6.95
N PRO A 105 -15.56 -9.21 -7.24
CA PRO A 105 -15.46 -7.79 -6.95
C PRO A 105 -16.49 -6.97 -7.71
N GLU A 106 -16.98 -5.91 -7.08
CA GLU A 106 -17.71 -4.86 -7.76
C GLU A 106 -16.74 -4.10 -8.70
N ILE A 107 -17.15 -3.89 -9.95
CA ILE A 107 -16.32 -3.24 -10.97
C ILE A 107 -17.10 -2.05 -11.53
N PHE A 108 -16.48 -0.87 -11.48
CA PHE A 108 -17.00 0.36 -12.05
C PHE A 108 -16.25 0.67 -13.35
N ASP A 109 -17.00 0.85 -14.43
CA ASP A 109 -16.47 1.37 -15.69
C ASP A 109 -16.50 2.91 -15.63
N THR A 110 -15.31 3.52 -15.62
CA THR A 110 -15.12 4.97 -15.49
C THR A 110 -14.33 5.53 -16.68
N ALA A 111 -14.20 6.85 -16.78
CA ALA A 111 -13.34 7.47 -17.79
C ALA A 111 -11.85 7.13 -17.55
N GLU A 112 -11.46 6.91 -16.29
CA GLU A 112 -10.11 6.55 -15.87
C GLU A 112 -9.80 5.05 -16.05
N GLY A 113 -10.80 4.24 -16.41
CA GLY A 113 -10.67 2.80 -16.64
C GLY A 113 -11.64 1.95 -15.82
N ARG A 114 -11.36 0.64 -15.75
CA ARG A 114 -12.16 -0.33 -15.01
C ARG A 114 -11.61 -0.43 -13.59
N LEU A 115 -12.38 -0.03 -12.59
CA LEU A 115 -11.89 0.15 -11.22
C LEU A 115 -12.68 -0.71 -10.23
N VAL A 116 -11.96 -1.26 -9.26
CA VAL A 116 -12.53 -1.94 -8.10
C VAL A 116 -12.49 -1.00 -6.89
N PRO A 117 -13.60 -0.72 -6.20
CA PRO A 117 -13.57 0.10 -4.98
C PRO A 117 -12.98 -0.69 -3.83
N VAL A 118 -12.03 -0.06 -3.15
CA VAL A 118 -11.31 -0.65 -2.03
C VAL A 118 -11.20 0.37 -0.91
N PHE A 119 -11.39 -0.09 0.32
CA PHE A 119 -11.38 0.77 1.50
C PHE A 119 -10.36 0.30 2.52
N ASP A 120 -9.79 1.19 3.31
CA ASP A 120 -8.88 0.84 4.41
C ASP A 120 -9.59 0.71 5.77
N LEU A 121 -10.90 1.00 5.81
CA LEU A 121 -11.78 0.80 6.96
C LEU A 121 -13.16 0.29 6.49
N GLU A 122 -13.77 -0.59 7.28
CA GLU A 122 -15.13 -1.07 7.02
C GLU A 122 -16.15 0.07 7.12
N GLU A 123 -15.94 1.03 8.02
CA GLU A 123 -16.80 2.20 8.16
C GLU A 123 -16.79 3.08 6.90
N ARG A 124 -15.65 3.16 6.20
CA ARG A 124 -15.53 3.90 4.93
C ARG A 124 -16.26 3.19 3.81
N LEU A 125 -16.20 1.86 3.77
CA LEU A 125 -17.00 1.05 2.84
C LEU A 125 -18.50 1.27 3.09
N GLY A 126 -18.95 1.15 4.34
CA GLY A 126 -20.35 1.35 4.70
C GLY A 126 -20.85 2.78 4.42
N ALA A 127 -19.99 3.78 4.60
CA ALA A 127 -20.31 5.16 4.23
C ALA A 127 -20.47 5.34 2.71
N PHE A 128 -19.65 4.66 1.90
CA PHE A 128 -19.72 4.71 0.44
C PHE A 128 -20.99 4.04 -0.11
N THR A 129 -21.33 2.86 0.42
CA THR A 129 -22.50 2.10 -0.04
C THR A 129 -23.82 2.61 0.54
N GLY A 130 -23.77 3.30 1.68
CA GLY A 130 -24.94 3.78 2.43
C GLY A 130 -25.76 2.66 3.08
N ALA A 131 -25.31 1.41 2.98
CA ALA A 131 -25.96 0.22 3.52
C ALA A 131 -24.94 -0.92 3.69
N PRO A 132 -25.24 -1.95 4.52
CA PRO A 132 -24.40 -3.15 4.59
C PRO A 132 -24.20 -3.77 3.21
N ALA A 133 -22.96 -4.07 2.85
CA ALA A 133 -22.59 -4.63 1.56
C ALA A 133 -21.53 -5.74 1.75
N PRO A 134 -21.55 -6.79 0.91
CA PRO A 134 -20.57 -7.86 1.00
C PRO A 134 -19.19 -7.35 0.60
N TYR A 135 -18.16 -7.80 1.33
CA TYR A 135 -16.77 -7.40 1.09
C TYR A 135 -15.81 -8.57 1.33
N ALA A 136 -14.62 -8.49 0.73
CA ALA A 136 -13.48 -9.34 1.07
C ALA A 136 -12.44 -8.52 1.84
N ALA A 137 -12.06 -8.97 3.04
CA ALA A 137 -10.93 -8.43 3.78
C ALA A 137 -9.64 -9.10 3.30
N LEU A 138 -8.79 -8.34 2.59
CA LEU A 138 -7.55 -8.81 1.98
C LEU A 138 -6.40 -7.90 2.39
N SER A 139 -5.17 -8.42 2.43
CA SER A 139 -4.01 -7.52 2.42
C SER A 139 -3.94 -6.79 1.07
N GLY A 140 -3.38 -5.59 1.04
CA GLY A 140 -3.15 -4.87 -0.21
C GLY A 140 -2.30 -5.67 -1.21
N ARG A 141 -1.36 -6.49 -0.71
CA ARG A 141 -0.66 -7.49 -1.52
C ARG A 141 -1.61 -8.49 -2.17
N ALA A 142 -2.49 -9.11 -1.40
CA ALA A 142 -3.43 -10.10 -1.92
C ALA A 142 -4.41 -9.46 -2.92
N ALA A 143 -4.86 -8.23 -2.66
CA ALA A 143 -5.68 -7.46 -3.59
C ALA A 143 -4.92 -7.16 -4.90
N ALA A 144 -3.66 -6.73 -4.83
CA ALA A 144 -2.86 -6.47 -6.03
C ALA A 144 -2.64 -7.74 -6.86
N MET A 145 -2.24 -8.85 -6.22
CA MET A 145 -2.03 -10.15 -6.87
C MET A 145 -3.32 -10.71 -7.46
N MET A 146 -4.47 -10.44 -6.82
CA MET A 146 -5.77 -10.82 -7.36
C MET A 146 -6.07 -10.07 -8.65
N LEU A 147 -5.82 -8.76 -8.72
CA LEU A 147 -6.20 -7.91 -9.85
C LEU A 147 -5.20 -7.89 -11.01
N GLU A 148 -3.99 -8.38 -10.76
CA GLU A 148 -2.88 -8.37 -11.73
C GLU A 148 -3.26 -9.01 -13.07
N GLY A 149 -2.88 -8.33 -14.16
CA GLY A 149 -3.05 -8.79 -15.53
C GLY A 149 -4.51 -8.78 -16.02
N GLN A 150 -5.45 -8.31 -15.20
CA GLN A 150 -6.88 -8.25 -15.56
C GLN A 150 -7.30 -6.91 -16.18
N GLY A 151 -6.37 -5.94 -16.25
CA GLY A 151 -6.68 -4.58 -16.69
C GLY A 151 -7.60 -3.83 -15.72
N LEU A 152 -7.58 -4.20 -14.44
CA LEU A 152 -8.37 -3.60 -13.37
C LEU A 152 -7.49 -2.71 -12.48
N GLY A 153 -7.93 -1.48 -12.25
CA GLY A 153 -7.36 -0.59 -11.25
C GLY A 153 -8.10 -0.65 -9.91
N ILE A 154 -7.62 0.14 -8.94
CA ILE A 154 -8.27 0.32 -7.65
C ILE A 154 -8.76 1.76 -7.53
N ALA A 155 -10.03 1.95 -7.15
CA ALA A 155 -10.50 3.20 -6.58
C ALA A 155 -10.38 3.09 -5.05
N LEU A 156 -9.32 3.67 -4.48
CA LEU A 156 -9.07 3.66 -3.04
C LEU A 156 -9.93 4.73 -2.38
N ASN A 157 -10.71 4.35 -1.36
CA ASN A 157 -11.54 5.22 -0.53
C ASN A 157 -12.36 6.28 -1.29
N PRO A 158 -13.03 5.94 -2.41
CA PRO A 158 -13.68 6.92 -3.27
C PRO A 158 -14.74 7.75 -2.52
N GLY A 159 -14.53 9.08 -2.46
CA GLY A 159 -15.50 10.02 -1.88
C GLY A 159 -15.68 9.95 -0.36
N VAL A 160 -14.90 9.14 0.36
CA VAL A 160 -15.09 8.90 1.80
C VAL A 160 -13.85 9.14 2.67
N ALA A 161 -12.70 9.44 2.07
CA ALA A 161 -11.46 9.72 2.81
C ALA A 161 -10.57 10.75 2.11
N PRO A 162 -9.63 11.40 2.84
CA PRO A 162 -8.59 12.23 2.23
C PRO A 162 -7.59 11.42 1.39
N SER A 163 -7.52 10.10 1.58
CA SER A 163 -6.75 9.16 0.74
C SER A 163 -7.52 8.65 -0.47
N ALA A 164 -8.60 9.34 -0.86
CA ALA A 164 -9.33 9.01 -2.08
C ALA A 164 -8.42 9.15 -3.31
N MET A 165 -8.13 8.04 -3.98
CA MET A 165 -7.17 8.01 -5.09
C MET A 165 -7.52 6.91 -6.08
N VAL A 166 -7.31 7.16 -7.37
CA VAL A 166 -7.37 6.13 -8.41
C VAL A 166 -5.96 5.58 -8.64
N LEU A 167 -5.81 4.26 -8.46
CA LEU A 167 -4.63 3.51 -8.84
C LEU A 167 -4.92 2.80 -10.17
N PRO A 168 -4.26 3.18 -11.28
CA PRO A 168 -4.51 2.57 -12.58
C PRO A 168 -4.03 1.11 -12.62
N ALA A 169 -4.58 0.31 -13.53
CA ALA A 169 -4.24 -1.11 -13.67
C ALA A 169 -2.72 -1.36 -13.78
N GLN A 170 -2.01 -0.54 -14.55
CA GLN A 170 -0.54 -0.62 -14.67
C GLN A 170 0.21 -0.45 -13.34
N ALA A 171 -0.31 0.36 -12.41
CA ALA A 171 0.28 0.52 -11.09
C ALA A 171 0.01 -0.70 -10.21
N ILE A 172 -1.14 -1.34 -10.37
CA ILE A 172 -1.48 -2.58 -9.69
C ILE A 172 -0.61 -3.74 -10.20
N ASP A 173 -0.44 -3.85 -11.51
CA ASP A 173 0.42 -4.84 -12.15
C ASP A 173 1.88 -4.68 -11.70
N TRP A 174 2.39 -3.44 -11.70
CA TRP A 174 3.72 -3.14 -11.18
C TRP A 174 3.86 -3.50 -9.70
N LEU A 175 2.86 -3.19 -8.87
CA LEU A 175 2.88 -3.50 -7.45
C LEU A 175 2.91 -5.02 -7.24
N ALA A 176 2.05 -5.77 -7.93
CA ALA A 176 1.98 -7.22 -7.83
C ALA A 176 3.30 -7.89 -8.26
N GLU A 177 3.88 -7.47 -9.38
CA GLU A 177 5.17 -7.99 -9.86
C GLU A 177 6.32 -7.66 -8.88
N THR A 178 6.38 -6.40 -8.44
CA THR A 178 7.37 -5.95 -7.44
C THR A 178 7.29 -6.78 -6.17
N LEU A 179 6.08 -7.06 -5.71
CA LEU A 179 5.85 -7.86 -4.52
C LEU A 179 6.16 -9.34 -4.76
N ARG A 180 5.97 -9.89 -5.96
CA ARG A 180 6.23 -11.30 -6.32
C ARG A 180 7.72 -11.67 -6.27
N GLU A 181 8.58 -10.81 -6.79
CA GLU A 181 10.00 -11.08 -6.94
C GLU A 181 10.67 -11.48 -5.61
N ALA A 182 11.28 -12.67 -5.63
CA ALA A 182 12.03 -13.21 -4.50
C ALA A 182 13.49 -12.69 -4.50
N PRO A 183 14.09 -12.46 -3.31
CA PRO A 183 15.51 -12.16 -3.22
C PRO A 183 16.37 -13.27 -3.83
N ALA A 184 17.45 -12.91 -4.51
CA ALA A 184 18.39 -13.88 -5.04
C ALA A 184 19.23 -14.52 -3.92
N GLU A 185 19.21 -15.84 -3.85
CA GLU A 185 20.07 -16.58 -2.93
C GLU A 185 21.52 -16.61 -3.45
N ARG A 186 22.46 -16.17 -2.60
CA ARG A 186 23.89 -16.21 -2.91
C ARG A 186 24.68 -16.68 -1.69
N LEU A 187 25.70 -17.49 -1.95
CA LEU A 187 26.67 -17.87 -0.93
C LEU A 187 27.82 -16.86 -0.94
N ALA A 188 27.91 -16.07 0.13
CA ALA A 188 29.01 -15.13 0.36
C ALA A 188 29.61 -15.36 1.74
N ARG A 189 30.95 -15.29 1.84
CA ARG A 189 31.67 -15.46 3.11
C ARG A 189 32.17 -14.12 3.63
N ALA A 190 31.63 -13.71 4.78
CA ALA A 190 32.06 -12.51 5.47
C ALA A 190 33.45 -12.72 6.09
N ARG A 191 34.40 -11.84 5.74
CA ARG A 191 35.73 -11.77 6.33
C ARG A 191 35.74 -10.90 7.59
N ALA A 192 35.03 -9.77 7.56
CA ALA A 192 34.96 -8.82 8.67
C ALA A 192 33.57 -8.17 8.79
N LEU A 193 33.23 -7.79 10.02
CA LEU A 193 32.01 -7.05 10.37
C LEU A 193 32.40 -5.70 10.97
N SER A 194 31.60 -4.68 10.70
CA SER A 194 31.77 -3.31 11.15
C SER A 194 30.41 -2.66 11.44
N ALA A 195 30.42 -1.48 12.07
CA ALA A 195 29.20 -0.71 12.24
C ALA A 195 28.62 -0.30 10.88
N PRO A 196 27.29 -0.32 10.71
CA PRO A 196 26.68 0.12 9.47
C PRO A 196 26.92 1.63 9.28
N GLY A 197 27.35 2.02 8.09
CA GLY A 197 27.57 3.41 7.71
C GLY A 197 27.12 3.66 6.28
N GLY A 198 26.79 4.91 5.95
CA GLY A 198 26.47 5.33 4.60
C GLY A 198 25.10 4.88 4.06
N LEU A 199 24.21 4.36 4.91
CA LEU A 199 22.85 4.01 4.49
C LEU A 199 21.90 5.21 4.59
N PRO A 200 21.00 5.41 3.62
CA PRO A 200 19.98 6.45 3.68
C PRO A 200 19.04 6.26 4.89
N GLN A 201 18.68 7.36 5.55
CA GLN A 201 17.76 7.34 6.70
C GLN A 201 16.39 6.74 6.35
N ILE A 202 15.93 6.96 5.11
CA ILE A 202 14.67 6.42 4.60
C ILE A 202 14.66 4.88 4.61
N LEU A 203 15.77 4.23 4.25
CA LEU A 203 15.87 2.78 4.29
C LEU A 203 15.79 2.25 5.72
N LEU A 204 16.46 2.91 6.67
CA LEU A 204 16.42 2.49 8.08
C LEU A 204 14.99 2.58 8.64
N GLN A 205 14.22 3.60 8.27
CA GLN A 205 12.81 3.74 8.65
C GLN A 205 11.91 2.69 7.97
N ALA A 206 12.17 2.39 6.70
CA ALA A 206 11.46 1.35 5.96
C ALA A 206 11.69 -0.04 6.58
N LEU A 207 12.95 -0.36 6.91
CA LEU A 207 13.31 -1.60 7.60
C LEU A 207 12.64 -1.67 8.98
N ASP A 208 12.70 -0.60 9.78
CA ASP A 208 12.08 -0.57 11.11
C ASP A 208 10.57 -0.85 11.03
N THR A 209 9.87 -0.14 10.15
CA THR A 209 8.42 -0.32 9.93
C THR A 209 8.10 -1.74 9.49
N LYS A 210 8.88 -2.29 8.55
CA LYS A 210 8.64 -3.64 8.01
C LYS A 210 8.90 -4.73 9.05
N LEU A 211 9.97 -4.59 9.83
CA LEU A 211 10.35 -5.55 10.86
C LEU A 211 9.44 -5.49 12.09
N ALA A 212 8.83 -4.33 12.37
CA ALA A 212 7.77 -4.21 13.37
C ALA A 212 6.54 -5.07 13.01
N GLY A 213 6.26 -5.26 11.71
CA GLY A 213 5.20 -6.18 11.23
C GLY A 213 5.59 -7.66 11.22
N ALA A 214 6.89 -7.99 11.34
CA ALA A 214 7.44 -9.34 11.25
C ALA A 214 7.44 -10.09 12.61
N GLY A 215 6.44 -9.82 13.45
CA GLY A 215 6.42 -10.29 14.83
C GLY A 215 6.48 -11.81 14.96
N GLY A 216 7.42 -12.31 15.75
CA GLY A 216 7.64 -13.74 16.00
C GLY A 216 8.29 -14.54 14.88
N LEU A 217 8.72 -13.89 13.79
CA LEU A 217 9.43 -14.54 12.68
C LEU A 217 10.93 -14.73 12.97
N ALA A 218 11.53 -13.85 13.77
CA ALA A 218 12.86 -13.99 14.33
C ALA A 218 12.93 -13.34 15.72
N GLN A 219 14.01 -13.59 16.47
CA GLN A 219 14.17 -13.00 17.81
C GLN A 219 14.66 -11.55 17.74
N ILE A 220 15.54 -11.26 16.78
CA ILE A 220 16.21 -9.97 16.62
C ILE A 220 16.88 -9.89 15.25
N ALA A 221 17.09 -8.68 14.74
CA ALA A 221 17.94 -8.44 13.58
C ALA A 221 19.04 -7.42 13.89
N TYR A 222 20.19 -7.58 13.24
CA TYR A 222 21.32 -6.66 13.32
C TYR A 222 21.76 -6.24 11.92
N LEU A 223 21.79 -4.94 11.68
CA LEU A 223 22.35 -4.36 10.46
C LEU A 223 23.82 -4.03 10.66
N CYS A 224 24.69 -4.61 9.85
CA CYS A 224 26.15 -4.42 9.92
C CYS A 224 26.72 -3.98 8.58
N GLY A 225 27.84 -3.27 8.60
CA GLY A 225 28.74 -3.22 7.45
C GLY A 225 29.54 -4.52 7.37
N VAL A 226 29.73 -5.07 6.18
CA VAL A 226 30.43 -6.34 5.95
C VAL A 226 31.51 -6.18 4.89
N THR A 227 32.64 -6.85 5.11
CA THR A 227 33.68 -7.06 4.10
C THR A 227 33.77 -8.54 3.81
N TYR A 228 33.63 -8.93 2.53
CA TYR A 228 33.66 -10.30 2.07
C TYR A 228 35.09 -10.79 1.79
N GLU A 229 35.28 -12.11 1.71
CA GLU A 229 36.56 -12.72 1.33
C GLU A 229 37.08 -12.24 -0.03
N THR A 230 36.16 -11.92 -0.95
CA THR A 230 36.46 -11.34 -2.27
C THR A 230 37.01 -9.92 -2.20
N GLY A 231 36.97 -9.28 -1.03
CA GLY A 231 37.28 -7.86 -0.84
C GLY A 231 36.09 -6.92 -1.10
N ALA A 232 34.95 -7.44 -1.57
CA ALA A 232 33.74 -6.65 -1.71
C ALA A 232 33.26 -6.14 -0.34
N VAL A 233 32.76 -4.91 -0.30
CA VAL A 233 32.19 -4.27 0.89
C VAL A 233 30.71 -4.01 0.62
N GLY A 234 29.87 -4.20 1.63
CA GLY A 234 28.44 -3.94 1.56
C GLY A 234 27.82 -3.97 2.95
N HIS A 235 26.51 -4.26 3.01
CA HIS A 235 25.78 -4.38 4.26
C HIS A 235 25.16 -5.76 4.40
N LEU A 236 25.02 -6.19 5.65
CA LEU A 236 24.37 -7.44 6.02
C LEU A 236 23.29 -7.13 7.04
N LEU A 237 22.05 -7.52 6.74
CA LEU A 237 21.00 -7.62 7.74
C LEU A 237 20.93 -9.08 8.23
N ALA A 238 21.40 -9.28 9.46
CA ALA A 238 21.51 -10.58 10.07
C ALA A 238 20.34 -10.83 11.04
N PHE A 239 19.47 -11.78 10.70
CA PHE A 239 18.44 -12.28 11.60
C PHE A 239 19.00 -13.36 12.52
N VAL A 240 18.73 -13.25 13.81
CA VAL A 240 19.12 -14.25 14.81
C VAL A 240 17.88 -14.96 15.34
N GLY A 241 17.91 -16.29 15.30
CA GLY A 241 16.81 -17.13 15.78
C GLY A 241 15.55 -17.03 14.94
N ALA A 242 15.68 -16.87 13.61
CA ALA A 242 14.59 -17.08 12.68
C ALA A 242 14.23 -18.56 12.59
N ALA A 243 12.95 -18.88 12.44
CA ALA A 243 12.54 -20.24 12.06
C ALA A 243 12.88 -20.46 10.56
N PRO A 244 13.33 -21.65 10.15
CA PRO A 244 13.65 -21.93 8.74
C PRO A 244 12.50 -21.58 7.78
N GLU A 245 11.26 -21.80 8.20
CA GLU A 245 10.05 -21.50 7.42
C GLU A 245 9.79 -19.99 7.27
N ALA A 246 10.39 -19.16 8.13
CA ALA A 246 10.25 -17.72 8.12
C ALA A 246 11.35 -17.00 7.31
N GLU A 247 12.44 -17.68 6.96
CA GLU A 247 13.60 -17.07 6.29
C GLU A 247 13.22 -16.41 4.96
N ALA A 248 12.46 -17.12 4.12
CA ALA A 248 12.00 -16.58 2.84
C ALA A 248 11.10 -15.34 3.01
N ALA A 249 10.22 -15.35 4.01
CA ALA A 249 9.33 -14.22 4.29
C ALA A 249 10.12 -12.99 4.78
N LEU A 250 11.09 -13.19 5.67
CA LEU A 250 11.97 -12.14 6.17
C LEU A 250 12.85 -11.56 5.06
N ALA A 251 13.44 -12.40 4.22
CA ALA A 251 14.24 -11.93 3.09
C ALA A 251 13.40 -11.09 2.11
N ARG A 252 12.17 -11.52 1.81
CA ARG A 252 11.24 -10.76 0.98
C ARG A 252 10.88 -9.41 1.59
N ALA A 253 10.61 -9.37 2.90
CA ALA A 253 10.34 -8.14 3.63
C ALA A 253 11.49 -7.12 3.50
N VAL A 254 12.74 -7.58 3.58
CA VAL A 254 13.93 -6.72 3.40
C VAL A 254 14.04 -6.20 1.97
N ARG A 255 13.84 -7.06 0.96
CA ARG A 255 13.84 -6.64 -0.45
C ARG A 255 12.79 -5.57 -0.72
N GLU A 256 11.58 -5.75 -0.18
CA GLU A 256 10.52 -4.75 -0.32
C GLU A 256 10.91 -3.42 0.33
N ALA A 257 11.52 -3.44 1.52
CA ALA A 257 12.01 -2.22 2.14
C ALA A 257 13.08 -1.51 1.29
N LEU A 258 13.96 -2.26 0.61
CA LEU A 258 14.93 -1.70 -0.34
C LEU A 258 14.23 -1.04 -1.53
N VAL A 259 13.37 -1.80 -2.23
CA VAL A 259 12.67 -1.31 -3.43
C VAL A 259 11.85 -0.07 -3.11
N PHE A 260 11.07 -0.09 -2.03
CA PHE A 260 10.24 1.06 -1.65
C PHE A 260 11.01 2.22 -1.01
N SER A 261 12.30 2.03 -0.70
CA SER A 261 13.20 3.13 -0.34
C SER A 261 13.89 3.78 -1.56
N GLY A 262 13.66 3.25 -2.77
CA GLY A 262 14.31 3.70 -3.99
C GLY A 262 15.74 3.16 -4.16
N LEU A 263 16.10 2.10 -3.43
CA LEU A 263 17.42 1.46 -3.49
C LEU A 263 17.36 0.11 -4.22
N ASP A 264 18.49 -0.29 -4.79
CA ASP A 264 18.61 -1.57 -5.46
C ASP A 264 18.57 -2.72 -4.45
N ALA A 265 17.83 -3.79 -4.77
CA ALA A 265 17.67 -4.98 -3.93
C ALA A 265 18.99 -5.74 -3.63
N GLY A 266 20.10 -5.38 -4.29
CA GLY A 266 21.42 -5.97 -4.12
C GLY A 266 22.34 -5.24 -3.12
N GLU A 267 21.88 -4.16 -2.49
CA GLU A 267 22.72 -3.36 -1.57
C GLU A 267 22.88 -3.97 -0.18
N ILE A 268 21.91 -4.79 0.26
CA ILE A 268 21.94 -5.45 1.57
C ILE A 268 21.77 -6.95 1.38
N ASP A 269 22.77 -7.71 1.82
CA ASP A 269 22.65 -9.15 1.95
C ASP A 269 21.86 -9.52 3.20
N VAL A 270 21.09 -10.61 3.14
CA VAL A 270 20.32 -11.13 4.27
C VAL A 270 20.94 -12.43 4.76
N GLY A 271 21.16 -12.54 6.06
CA GLY A 271 21.73 -13.75 6.68
C GLY A 271 20.90 -14.22 7.86
N PHE A 272 20.83 -15.54 8.03
CA PHE A 272 20.12 -16.19 9.13
C PHE A 272 21.09 -16.96 10.01
N PHE A 273 21.00 -16.74 11.33
CA PHE A 273 21.95 -17.27 12.29
C PHE A 273 21.21 -17.88 13.49
N ALA A 274 21.72 -19.02 13.97
CA ALA A 274 21.26 -19.58 15.23
C ALA A 274 21.68 -18.67 16.40
N PRO A 275 20.88 -18.56 17.48
CA PRO A 275 21.27 -17.80 18.68
C PRO A 275 22.56 -18.31 19.34
N SER A 276 22.88 -19.60 19.15
CA SER A 276 24.09 -20.24 19.65
C SER A 276 25.32 -20.00 18.76
N ASP A 277 25.17 -19.38 17.59
CA ASP A 277 26.29 -19.13 16.69
C ASP A 277 27.27 -18.11 17.32
N PRO A 278 28.58 -18.42 17.39
CA PRO A 278 29.59 -17.47 17.85
C PRO A 278 29.55 -16.11 17.14
N VAL A 279 29.08 -16.04 15.90
CA VAL A 279 28.95 -14.78 15.15
C VAL A 279 27.86 -13.88 15.71
N ALA A 280 26.82 -14.41 16.36
CA ALA A 280 25.72 -13.62 16.93
C ALA A 280 26.22 -12.59 17.96
N ALA A 281 27.19 -12.97 18.79
CA ALA A 281 27.80 -12.06 19.74
C ALA A 281 28.60 -10.93 19.07
N ARG A 282 29.17 -11.19 17.88
CA ARG A 282 29.88 -10.15 17.09
C ARG A 282 28.87 -9.20 16.46
N LEU A 283 27.81 -9.73 15.84
CA LEU A 283 26.71 -8.96 15.26
C LEU A 283 26.11 -7.99 16.29
N ALA A 284 25.83 -8.48 17.50
CA ALA A 284 25.29 -7.67 18.59
C ALA A 284 26.21 -6.52 19.06
N ARG A 285 27.53 -6.66 18.91
CA ARG A 285 28.50 -5.62 19.32
C ARG A 285 28.67 -4.52 18.28
N THR A 286 28.53 -4.83 17.00
CA THR A 286 28.82 -3.91 15.90
C THR A 286 27.59 -3.41 15.18
N GLY A 287 26.50 -4.18 15.18
CA GLY A 287 25.32 -3.90 14.39
C GLY A 287 24.35 -2.90 15.01
N LEU A 288 23.61 -2.21 14.15
CA LEU A 288 22.40 -1.50 14.54
C LEU A 288 21.29 -2.53 14.78
N ARG A 289 20.69 -2.49 15.97
CA ARG A 289 19.66 -3.45 16.41
C ARG A 289 18.28 -3.05 15.90
N PHE A 290 17.55 -4.04 15.40
CA PHE A 290 16.12 -3.98 15.13
C PHE A 290 15.41 -5.03 15.99
N ASP A 291 14.44 -4.59 16.77
CA ASP A 291 13.62 -5.47 17.59
C ASP A 291 12.41 -5.94 16.78
N LEU A 292 12.18 -7.26 16.77
CA LEU A 292 10.97 -7.84 16.19
C LEU A 292 10.00 -8.09 17.35
N PRO A 293 8.75 -7.60 17.28
CA PRO A 293 7.76 -7.90 18.29
C PRO A 293 7.60 -9.42 18.46
N LYS A 294 7.26 -9.88 19.66
CA LYS A 294 6.85 -11.28 19.79
C LYS A 294 5.52 -11.44 19.06
N ALA A 295 5.31 -12.59 18.41
CA ALA A 295 4.00 -12.91 17.87
C ALA A 295 2.98 -12.77 19.01
N HIS A 296 2.15 -11.74 18.93
CA HIS A 296 0.91 -11.75 19.64
C HIS A 296 0.10 -12.81 18.92
N LEU A 297 -0.06 -13.99 19.52
CA LEU A 297 -1.23 -14.79 19.20
C LEU A 297 -2.37 -13.79 19.28
N ARG A 298 -3.00 -13.45 18.14
CA ARG A 298 -4.33 -12.90 18.16
C ARG A 298 -5.11 -13.97 18.91
N THR A 299 -5.22 -13.82 20.23
CA THR A 299 -6.36 -14.36 20.93
C THR A 299 -7.48 -13.68 20.18
N GLU A 300 -8.11 -14.43 19.29
CA GLU A 300 -9.48 -14.21 18.91
C GLU A 300 -10.22 -14.11 20.24
N LYS A 301 -10.26 -12.91 20.81
CA LYS A 301 -11.46 -12.47 21.49
C LYS A 301 -12.46 -12.50 20.36
N ARG A 302 -13.12 -13.66 20.21
CA ARG A 302 -14.46 -13.69 19.69
C ARG A 302 -15.21 -12.64 20.46
N ASP A 303 -15.38 -11.47 19.85
CA ASP A 303 -16.44 -10.54 20.22
C ASP A 303 -17.74 -11.32 20.02
N GLY A 304 -18.13 -12.02 21.08
CA GLY A 304 -19.04 -13.16 20.97
C GLY A 304 -19.27 -13.96 22.24
N GLU A 305 -18.54 -13.75 23.33
CA GLU A 305 -19.00 -14.14 24.67
C GLU A 305 -19.74 -12.98 25.34
N ARG A 306 -20.84 -12.55 24.69
CA ARG A 306 -21.97 -12.02 25.44
C ARG A 306 -22.50 -13.17 26.28
N THR A 307 -22.00 -13.29 27.50
CA THR A 307 -22.62 -14.14 28.53
C THR A 307 -24.07 -13.70 28.63
N GLY A 308 -24.99 -14.52 28.12
CA GLY A 308 -26.42 -14.28 28.26
C GLY A 308 -26.78 -14.15 29.75
N PRO A 309 -27.73 -13.29 30.13
CA PRO A 309 -28.17 -13.21 31.51
C PRO A 309 -28.68 -14.59 31.97
N GLY A 310 -28.07 -15.17 33.00
CA GLY A 310 -28.51 -16.44 33.62
C GLY A 310 -27.59 -17.65 33.44
N MET A 311 -26.39 -17.51 32.86
CA MET A 311 -25.44 -18.62 32.69
C MET A 311 -24.21 -18.56 33.62
N ASP A 312 -24.34 -17.90 34.78
CA ASP A 312 -23.36 -18.02 35.87
C ASP A 312 -23.94 -18.98 36.94
N PRO A 313 -23.39 -20.20 37.10
CA PRO A 313 -23.83 -21.15 38.13
C PRO A 313 -23.73 -20.60 39.57
N GLN A 314 -22.95 -19.53 39.78
CA GLN A 314 -22.79 -18.84 41.06
C GLN A 314 -23.79 -17.69 41.25
N LYS A 315 -24.58 -17.31 40.22
CA LYS A 315 -25.58 -16.24 40.29
C LYS A 315 -26.92 -16.68 39.67
N PRO A 316 -27.71 -17.50 40.40
CA PRO A 316 -29.04 -17.88 39.92
C PRO A 316 -29.95 -16.64 39.83
N PRO A 317 -30.85 -16.57 38.84
CA PRO A 317 -31.73 -15.43 38.65
C PRO A 317 -32.72 -15.30 39.81
N ARG A 318 -32.84 -14.09 40.35
CA ARG A 318 -33.85 -13.75 41.37
C ARG A 318 -35.19 -13.50 40.68
N LEU A 319 -36.12 -14.44 40.81
CA LEU A 319 -37.51 -14.26 40.39
C LEU A 319 -38.19 -13.21 41.31
N ARG A 320 -38.80 -12.20 40.68
CA ARG A 320 -39.83 -11.32 41.27
C ARG A 320 -41.01 -11.29 40.31
#